data_AF-K2EI43-F1
#
_entry.id   AF-K2EI43-F1
#
_cell.length_a   1.000
_cell.length_b   1.000
_cell.length_c   1.000
_cell.angle_alpha   90.00
_cell.angle_beta   90.00
_cell.angle_gamma   90.00
#
_symmetry.space_group_name_H-M   'P 1'
#
loop_
_entity.id
_entity.type
_entity.pdbx_description
1 polymer ?
#
loop_
_entity_poly.entity_id
_entity_poly.type
_entity_poly.pdbx_seq_one_letter_code
_entity_poly.pdbx_strand_id
1 'polypeptide(L)' 'MPTPAKILDTQLPTIALVGRVNVGKSTLFNKLIEQEKALVSKIA' A
#
# COMPACT_ATOMS: atom_id res chain seq x y z
N MET A 1 -3.19 -12.59 -23.16
CA MET A 1 -2.20 -11.80 -22.41
C MET A 1 -2.92 -10.56 -21.91
N PRO A 2 -3.11 -10.35 -20.59
CA PRO A 2 -3.63 -9.07 -20.12
C PRO A 2 -2.57 -8.01 -20.42
N THR A 3 -2.88 -7.11 -21.35
CA THR A 3 -2.05 -5.94 -21.64
C THR A 3 -1.84 -5.18 -20.34
N PRO A 4 -0.59 -4.81 -19.96
CA PRO A 4 -0.39 -3.95 -18.81
C PRO A 4 -1.10 -2.63 -19.11
N ALA A 5 -2.14 -2.32 -18.32
CA ALA A 5 -2.86 -1.08 -18.44
C ALA A 5 -1.84 0.07 -18.43
N LYS A 6 -1.78 0.81 -19.54
CA LYS A 6 -0.94 1.98 -19.69
C LYS A 6 -1.37 2.96 -18.60
N ILE A 7 -0.54 3.13 -17.57
CA ILE A 7 -0.77 4.15 -16.53
C ILE A 7 -0.70 5.48 -17.26
N LEU A 8 -1.86 6.07 -17.54
CA LEU A 8 -1.97 7.42 -18.06
C LEU A 8 -1.35 8.33 -16.99
N ASP A 9 -0.45 9.24 -17.36
CA ASP A 9 0.19 10.25 -16.49
C ASP A 9 -0.83 11.29 -15.95
N THR A 10 -2.04 10.85 -15.61
CA THR A 10 -2.98 11.59 -14.81
C THR A 10 -2.40 11.62 -13.40
N GLN A 11 -2.01 12.80 -12.91
CA GLN A 11 -1.48 12.96 -11.56
C GLN A 11 -2.36 12.22 -10.55
N LEU A 12 -1.87 11.08 -10.05
CA LEU A 12 -2.63 10.27 -9.13
C LEU A 12 -2.79 11.02 -7.80
N PRO A 13 -3.97 10.92 -7.14
CA PRO A 13 -4.15 11.53 -5.84
C PRO A 13 -3.22 10.90 -4.81
N THR A 14 -2.60 11.74 -3.98
CA THR A 14 -1.78 11.28 -2.85
C THR A 14 -2.69 11.01 -1.64
N ILE A 15 -2.55 9.83 -1.03
CA ILE A 15 -3.36 9.38 0.11
C ILE A 15 -2.44 9.10 1.31
N ALA A 16 -2.78 9.65 2.48
CA ALA A 16 -2.06 9.41 3.73
C ALA A 16 -2.86 8.50 4.68
N LEU A 17 -2.21 7.47 5.23
CA LEU A 17 -2.76 6.58 6.26
C LEU A 17 -2.29 7.02 7.65
N VAL A 18 -3.19 7.56 8.47
CA VAL A 18 -2.90 8.09 9.81
C VAL A 18 -3.62 7.32 10.91
N GLY A 19 -3.08 7.33 12.14
CA GLY A 19 -3.67 6.67 13.30
C GLY A 19 -2.63 6.22 14.33
N ARG A 20 -3.10 5.76 15.50
CA ARG A 20 -2.24 5.33 16.62
C ARG A 20 -1.21 4.27 16.21
N VAL A 21 -0.13 4.16 16.96
CA VAL A 21 0.89 3.12 16.74
C VAL A 21 0.24 1.73 16.82
N ASN A 22 0.66 0.80 15.95
CA ASN A 22 0.19 -0.60 15.91
C ASN A 22 -1.30 -0.86 15.55
N VAL A 23 -2.07 0.12 15.09
CA VAL A 23 -3.48 -0.10 14.65
C VAL A 23 -3.64 -0.85 13.31
N GLY A 24 -2.58 -1.44 12.77
CA GLY A 24 -2.63 -2.21 11.52
C GLY A 24 -2.54 -1.38 10.23
N LYS A 25 -2.04 -0.14 10.28
CA LYS A 25 -1.86 0.71 9.08
C LYS A 25 -1.01 0.04 7.99
N SER A 26 0.12 -0.56 8.37
CA SER A 26 1.00 -1.28 7.43
C SER A 26 0.37 -2.57 6.89
N THR A 27 -0.45 -3.24 7.70
CA THR A 27 -1.23 -4.42 7.27
C THR A 27 -2.25 -4.04 6.20
N LEU A 28 -2.99 -2.95 6.41
CA LEU A 28 -3.95 -2.43 5.44
C LEU A 28 -3.25 -2.00 4.15
N PHE A 29 -2.11 -1.28 4.27
CA PHE A 29 -1.30 -0.89 3.13
C PHE A 29 -0.89 -2.10 2.29
N ASN A 30 -0.24 -3.11 2.90
CA ASN A 30 0.20 -4.31 2.20
C ASN A 30 -0.94 -5.10 1.54
N LYS A 31 -2.13 -5.11 2.16
CA LYS A 31 -3.32 -5.74 1.57
C LYS A 31 -3.86 -4.99 0.35
N LEU A 32 -3.75 -3.66 0.31
CA LEU A 32 -4.21 -2.83 -0.81
C LEU A 32 -3.28 -2.88 -2.01
N ILE A 33 -1.97 -2.99 -1.78
CA ILE A 33 -0.97 -2.97 -2.86
C ILE A 33 -0.63 -4.36 -3.40
N GLU A 34 -1.17 -5.44 -2.81
CA GLU A 34 -0.91 -6.85 -3.15
C GLU A 34 0.59 -7.20 -3.29
N GLN A 35 1.45 -6.39 -2.65
CA GLN A 35 2.91 -6.46 -2.67
C GLN A 35 3.38 -6.18 -1.23
N GLU A 36 4.32 -6.97 -0.70
CA GLU A 36 4.90 -6.69 0.64
C GLU A 36 5.93 -5.56 0.57
N LYS A 37 5.49 -4.32 0.30
CA LYS A 37 6.40 -3.14 0.32
C LYS A 37 6.49 -2.46 1.67
N ALA A 38 5.51 -2.59 2.56
CA ALA A 38 5.66 -2.08 3.93
C ALA A 38 6.43 -3.10 4.78
N LEU A 39 7.56 -2.65 5.34
CA LEU A 39 8.34 -3.38 6.34
C LEU A 39 7.45 -3.69 7.55
N VAL A 40 7.01 -4.93 7.69
CA VAL A 40 6.37 -5.45 8.90
C VAL A 40 7.43 -6.18 9.70
N SER A 41 7.87 -5.60 10.81
CA SER A 41 8.68 -6.34 11.79
C SER A 41 7.74 -7.27 12.56
N LYS A 42 7.98 -8.59 12.49
CA LYS A 42 7.39 -9.54 13.44
C LYS A 42 7.99 -9.25 14.81
N ILE A 43 7.16 -8.76 15.72
CA ILE A 43 7.45 -8.84 17.15
C ILE A 43 7.13 -10.28 17.55
N ALA A 44 8.07 -10.90 18.26
CA ALA A 44 8.14 -12.33 18.61
C ALA A 44 6.79 -12.96 19.04
#